data_AF-A0A0F2Q4I9-F1
#
_entry.id   AF-A0A0F2Q4I9-F1
#
_cell.length_a   1.000
_cell.length_b   1.000
_cell.length_c   1.000
_cell.angle_alpha   90.00
_cell.angle_beta   90.00
_cell.angle_gamma   90.00
#
_symmetry.space_group_name_H-M   'P 1'
#
loop_
_entity.id
_entity.type
_entity.pdbx_description
1 polymer ?
#
loop_
_entity_poly.entity_id
_entity_poly.type
_entity_poly.pdbx_seq_one_letter_code
_entity_poly.pdbx_strand_id
1 'polypeptide(L)'
;MAEVLFYHLTESRLEDALPPLLEKSLDRGWLVSVHLCSEERRTALDAHLWTFREDSFLPHGGEEGPHAARQPVLLTLGAEAVNGATVRFVADGADIPALD
;
A
#
# COMPACT_ATOMS: atom_id res chain seq x y z
N MET A 1 -6.68 -18.00 -8.89
CA MET A 1 -5.48 -17.68 -9.67
C MET A 1 -5.21 -16.20 -9.46
N ALA A 2 -4.06 -15.86 -8.87
CA ALA A 2 -3.70 -14.46 -8.65
C ALA A 2 -3.37 -13.77 -9.99
N GLU A 3 -3.85 -12.54 -10.16
CA GLU A 3 -3.44 -11.67 -11.27
C GLU A 3 -2.26 -10.82 -10.81
N VAL A 4 -1.18 -10.79 -11.59
CA VAL A 4 0.03 -10.05 -11.26
C VAL A 4 0.27 -8.98 -12.32
N LEU A 5 0.30 -7.72 -11.88
CA LEU A 5 0.49 -6.55 -12.73
C LEU A 5 1.82 -5.87 -12.39
N PHE A 6 2.57 -5.49 -13.41
CA PHE A 6 3.82 -4.74 -13.26
C PHE A 6 3.65 -3.32 -13.80
N TYR A 7 3.82 -2.34 -12.92
CA TYR A 7 3.81 -0.93 -13.28
C TYR A 7 5.25 -0.47 -13.50
N HIS A 8 5.61 -0.17 -14.74
CA HIS A 8 6.90 0.42 -15.07
C HIS A 8 6.80 1.95 -14.94
N LEU A 9 7.43 2.48 -13.91
CA LEU A 9 7.44 3.91 -13.62
C LEU A 9 8.61 4.56 -14.39
N THR A 10 8.30 5.36 -15.42
CA THR A 10 9.31 6.02 -16.26
C THR A 10 9.50 7.48 -15.88
N GLU A 11 8.42 8.25 -15.83
CA GLU A 11 8.42 9.70 -15.56
C GLU A 11 7.82 10.05 -14.19
N SER A 12 6.96 9.17 -13.67
CA SER A 12 6.33 9.30 -12.35
C SER A 12 7.15 8.60 -11.28
N ARG A 13 7.16 9.14 -10.06
CA ARG A 13 7.69 8.39 -8.91
C ARG A 13 6.62 7.47 -8.33
N LEU A 14 7.03 6.56 -7.45
CA LEU A 14 6.11 5.68 -6.73
C LEU A 14 5.05 6.49 -5.98
N GLU A 15 5.48 7.56 -5.33
CA GLU A 15 4.65 8.45 -4.53
C GLU A 15 3.58 9.15 -5.38
N ASP A 16 3.81 9.31 -6.68
CA ASP A 16 2.84 9.93 -7.59
C ASP A 16 1.88 8.88 -8.20
N ALA A 17 2.40 7.68 -8.48
CA ALA A 17 1.66 6.63 -9.16
C ALA A 17 0.80 5.76 -8.22
N LEU A 18 1.25 5.55 -6.98
CA LEU A 18 0.59 4.66 -6.03
C LEU A 18 -0.75 5.20 -5.51
N PRO A 19 -0.89 6.47 -5.09
CA PRO A 19 -2.14 6.95 -4.48
C PRO A 19 -3.38 6.76 -5.35
N PRO A 20 -3.37 7.10 -6.67
CA PRO A 20 -4.52 6.85 -7.54
C PRO A 20 -4.90 5.37 -7.70
N LEU A 21 -3.94 4.44 -7.54
CA LEU A 21 -4.20 3.00 -7.57
C LEU A 21 -4.83 2.51 -6.26
N LEU A 22 -4.42 3.10 -5.13
CA LEU A 22 -5.05 2.87 -3.83
C LEU A 22 -6.49 3.39 -3.81
N GLU A 23 -6.74 4.62 -4.29
CA GLU A 23 -8.09 5.19 -4.42
C GLU A 23 -9.00 4.25 -5.23
N LYS A 24 -8.57 3.83 -6.42
CA LYS A 24 -9.35 2.90 -7.26
C LYS A 24 -9.61 1.54 -6.61
N SER A 25 -8.73 1.09 -5.72
CA SER A 25 -8.91 -0.16 -4.99
C SER A 25 -9.97 0.01 -3.89
N LEU A 26 -9.91 1.12 -3.15
CA LEU A 26 -10.90 1.46 -2.13
C LEU A 26 -12.28 1.76 -2.73
N ASP A 27 -12.36 2.41 -3.89
CA ASP A 27 -13.61 2.66 -4.61
C ASP A 27 -14.35 1.36 -4.98
N ARG A 28 -13.60 0.26 -5.14
CA ARG A 28 -14.14 -1.09 -5.38
C ARG A 28 -14.44 -1.86 -4.09
N GLY A 29 -14.20 -1.25 -2.94
CA GLY A 29 -14.37 -1.86 -1.62
C GLY A 29 -13.29 -2.89 -1.28
N TRP A 30 -12.13 -2.86 -1.93
CA TRP A 30 -11.04 -3.81 -1.67
C TRP A 30 -10.20 -3.37 -0.47
N LEU A 31 -9.72 -4.35 0.29
CA LEU A 31 -8.69 -4.15 1.31
C LEU A 31 -7.32 -4.32 0.69
N VAL A 32 -6.39 -3.43 1.03
CA VAL A 32 -5.09 -3.31 0.40
C VAL A 32 -3.97 -3.47 1.42
N SER A 33 -2.90 -4.14 1.04
CA SER A 33 -1.63 -4.12 1.76
C SER A 33 -0.52 -3.57 0.87
N VAL A 34 0.28 -2.65 1.40
CA VAL A 34 1.46 -2.07 0.74
C VAL A 34 2.71 -2.53 1.47
N HIS A 35 3.55 -3.30 0.78
CA HIS A 35 4.75 -3.92 1.28
C HIS A 35 5.96 -3.08 0.88
N LEU A 36 6.77 -2.72 1.88
CA LEU A 36 7.96 -1.86 1.73
C LEU A 36 9.18 -2.51 2.36
N CYS A 37 10.38 -2.09 1.93
CA CYS A 37 11.64 -2.71 2.36
C CYS A 37 12.20 -2.15 3.67
N SER A 38 11.73 -0.99 4.13
CA SER A 38 12.27 -0.33 5.32
C SER A 38 11.27 0.58 6.01
N GLU A 39 11.47 0.76 7.32
CA GLU A 39 10.66 1.64 8.16
C GLU A 39 10.71 3.11 7.70
N GLU A 40 11.87 3.55 7.21
CA GLU A 40 12.04 4.91 6.67
C GLU A 40 11.15 5.13 5.44
N ARG A 41 11.12 4.17 4.51
CA ARG A 41 10.24 4.23 3.33
C ARG A 41 8.77 4.16 3.72
N ARG A 42 8.42 3.31 4.70
CA ARG A 42 7.07 3.21 5.24
C ARG A 42 6.59 4.53 5.84
N THR A 43 7.41 5.16 6.68
CA THR A 43 7.10 6.43 7.32
C THR A 43 6.95 7.56 6.29
N ALA A 44 7.85 7.60 5.30
CA ALA A 44 7.78 8.59 4.22
C ALA A 44 6.50 8.44 3.38
N LEU A 45 6.11 7.20 3.06
CA LEU A 45 4.87 6.93 2.32
C LEU A 45 3.63 7.28 3.16
N ASP A 46 3.58 6.90 4.44
CA ASP A 46 2.47 7.24 5.34
C ASP A 46 2.21 8.74 5.38
N ALA A 47 3.25 9.55 5.61
CA ALA A 47 3.12 11.01 5.60
C ALA A 47 2.66 11.57 4.24
N HIS A 48 3.16 11.00 3.14
CA HIS A 48 2.78 11.40 1.78
C HIS A 48 1.32 11.08 1.47
N LEU A 49 0.83 9.89 1.84
CA LEU A 49 -0.55 9.47 1.56
C LEU A 49 -1.60 10.35 2.25
N TRP A 50 -1.25 11.04 3.33
CA TRP A 50 -2.12 12.05 3.96
C TRP A 50 -2.18 13.39 3.23
N THR A 51 -1.20 13.68 2.37
CA THR A 51 -0.99 15.03 1.83
C THR A 51 -0.87 15.09 0.31
N PHE A 52 -0.92 13.95 -0.39
CA PHE A 52 -0.69 13.88 -1.83
C PHE A 52 -1.70 14.69 -2.67
N ARG A 53 -2.93 14.87 -2.17
CA ARG A 53 -3.98 15.69 -2.79
C ARG A 53 -4.92 16.27 -1.72
N GLU A 54 -5.18 17.57 -1.77
CA GLU A 54 -5.91 18.31 -0.71
C GLU A 54 -7.34 17.82 -0.46
N ASP A 55 -8.02 17.31 -1.48
CA ASP A 55 -9.40 16.82 -1.43
C ASP A 55 -9.50 15.27 -1.39
N SER A 56 -8.42 14.60 -0.99
CA SER A 56 -8.37 13.15 -0.88
C SER A 56 -8.46 12.68 0.58
N PHE A 57 -9.00 11.46 0.75
CA PHE A 57 -8.94 10.74 2.02
C PHE A 57 -8.63 9.28 1.75
N LEU A 58 -7.39 8.88 2.00
CA LEU A 58 -6.94 7.50 1.93
C LEU A 58 -6.78 6.96 3.36
N PRO A 59 -7.77 6.25 3.93
CA PRO A 59 -7.64 5.68 5.27
C PRO A 59 -6.58 4.58 5.27
N HIS A 60 -5.45 4.84 5.92
CA HIS A 60 -4.32 3.93 5.99
C HIS A 60 -3.65 3.95 7.37
N GLY A 61 -2.80 2.95 7.62
CA GLY A 61 -1.92 2.94 8.79
C GLY A 61 -0.91 1.80 8.76
N GLY A 62 0.09 1.90 9.63
CA GLY A 62 1.14 0.88 9.78
C GLY A 62 0.69 -0.35 10.58
N GLU A 63 1.36 -1.47 10.36
CA GLU A 63 1.12 -2.74 11.05
C GLU A 63 1.37 -2.72 12.57
N GLU A 64 2.24 -1.82 13.03
CA GLU A 64 2.52 -1.59 14.46
C GLU A 64 1.46 -0.69 15.13
N GLY A 65 0.57 -0.10 14.34
CA GLY A 65 -0.43 0.84 14.82
C GLY A 65 -1.61 0.15 15.53
N PRO A 66 -2.31 0.89 16.42
CA PRO A 66 -3.55 0.40 16.96
C PRO A 66 -4.52 0.10 15.81
N HIS A 67 -5.15 -1.08 15.86
CA HIS A 67 -6.11 -1.52 14.86
C HIS A 67 -5.55 -1.80 13.46
N ALA A 68 -4.28 -2.19 13.33
CA ALA A 68 -3.67 -2.64 12.06
C ALA A 68 -4.59 -3.56 11.23
N ALA A 69 -5.21 -4.56 11.87
CA ALA A 69 -6.13 -5.49 11.20
C ALA A 69 -7.41 -4.84 10.62
N ARG A 70 -7.72 -3.58 10.96
CA ARG A 70 -8.89 -2.83 10.46
C ARG A 70 -8.52 -1.77 9.42
N GLN A 71 -7.24 -1.61 9.08
CA GLN A 71 -6.82 -0.58 8.13
C GLN A 71 -7.24 -0.95 6.70
N PRO A 72 -8.00 -0.09 5.99
CA PRO A 72 -8.37 -0.35 4.59
C PRO A 72 -7.14 -0.44 3.69
N VAL A 73 -6.13 0.39 3.97
CA VAL A 73 -4.78 0.27 3.40
C VAL A 73 -3.80 0.05 4.55
N LEU A 74 -3.18 -1.14 4.61
CA LEU A 74 -2.17 -1.48 5.60
C LEU A 74 -0.77 -1.28 5.02
N LEU A 75 0.08 -0.51 5.70
CA LEU A 75 1.49 -0.35 5.38
C LEU A 75 2.33 -1.32 6.23
N THR A 76 3.09 -2.20 5.60
CA THR A 76 3.78 -3.31 6.27
C THR A 76 5.19 -3.54 5.70
N LEU A 77 6.08 -4.04 6.56
CA LEU A 77 7.40 -4.57 6.20
C LEU A 77 7.41 -6.11 6.22
N GLY A 78 6.35 -6.73 6.74
CA GLY A 78 6.21 -8.18 6.86
C GLY A 78 5.72 -8.82 5.56
N ALA A 79 5.99 -10.12 5.42
CA ALA A 79 5.49 -10.91 4.29
C ALA A 79 3.95 -11.07 4.29
N GLU A 80 3.34 -11.02 5.47
CA GLU A 80 1.91 -11.24 5.66
C GLU A 80 1.20 -9.97 6.12
N ALA A 81 0.01 -9.72 5.57
CA ALA A 81 -0.81 -8.57 5.91
C ALA A 81 -1.95 -8.97 6.86
N VAL A 82 -2.00 -8.37 8.04
CA VAL A 82 -2.99 -8.71 9.09
C VAL A 82 -4.40 -8.15 8.83
N ASN A 83 -4.56 -7.29 7.82
CA ASN A 83 -5.84 -6.64 7.51
C ASN A 83 -6.73 -7.44 6.55
N GLY A 84 -6.33 -8.66 6.16
CA GLY A 84 -7.11 -9.47 5.22
C GLY A 84 -7.18 -8.87 3.82
N ALA A 85 -6.13 -8.14 3.40
CA ALA A 85 -6.05 -7.53 2.09
C ALA A 85 -6.24 -8.55 0.95
N THR A 86 -7.04 -8.17 -0.04
CA THR A 86 -7.24 -8.95 -1.28
C THR A 86 -6.40 -8.40 -2.43
N VAL A 87 -5.77 -7.23 -2.24
CA VAL A 87 -4.86 -6.59 -3.20
C VAL A 87 -3.55 -6.28 -2.51
N ARG A 88 -2.45 -6.68 -3.15
CA ARG A 88 -1.08 -6.47 -2.64
C ARG A 88 -0.30 -5.56 -3.59
N PHE A 89 0.22 -4.47 -3.04
CA PHE A 89 1.27 -3.68 -3.69
C PHE A 89 2.60 -4.03 -3.04
N VAL A 90 3.61 -4.28 -3.86
CA VAL A 90 4.99 -4.52 -3.41
C VAL A 90 5.85 -3.47 -4.10
N ALA A 91 6.57 -2.67 -3.31
CA ALA A 91 7.32 -1.53 -3.83
C ALA A 91 8.65 -1.35 -3.09
N ASP A 92 9.49 -0.43 -3.59
CA ASP A 92 10.78 -0.07 -2.99
C ASP A 92 11.74 -1.24 -2.76
N GLY A 93 11.64 -2.31 -3.57
CA GLY A 93 12.48 -3.49 -3.43
C GLY A 93 12.11 -4.39 -2.24
N ALA A 94 10.89 -4.26 -1.71
CA ALA A 94 10.35 -5.23 -0.77
C ALA A 94 10.30 -6.63 -1.40
N ASP A 95 10.51 -7.65 -0.58
CA ASP A 95 10.38 -9.04 -1.00
C ASP A 95 8.94 -9.31 -1.46
N ILE A 96 8.79 -10.03 -2.57
CA ILE A 96 7.48 -10.45 -3.06
C ILE A 96 7.05 -11.64 -2.19
N PRO A 97 6.00 -11.51 -1.37
CA PRO A 97 5.52 -12.65 -0.60
C PRO A 97 4.88 -13.67 -1.53
N ALA A 98 4.79 -14.91 -1.07
CA ALA A 98 4.30 -16.01 -1.88
C ALA A 98 2.85 -15.76 -2.40
N LEU A 99 2.53 -16.37 -3.54
CA LEU A 99 1.34 -16.11 -4.37
C LEU A 99 0.22 -17.16 -4.19
N ASP A 100 0.31 -17.98 -3.14
CA ASP A 100 -0.52 -19.16 -2.86
C ASP A 100 -2.03 -18.88 -2.83
#